data_AF-A0A1H3VRI4-F1
#
_entry.id   AF-A0A1H3VRI4-F1
#
_cell.length_a   1.000
_cell.length_b   1.000
_cell.length_c   1.000
_cell.angle_alpha   90.00
_cell.angle_beta   90.00
_cell.angle_gamma   90.00
#
_symmetry.space_group_name_H-M   'P 1'
#
loop_
_entity.id
_entity.type
_entity.pdbx_description
1 polymer ?
#
loop_
_entity_poly.entity_id
_entity_poly.type
_entity_poly.pdbx_seq_one_letter_code
_entity_poly.pdbx_strand_id
1 'polypeptide(L)'
;MSQTEPSGDELDRDTITDNTIATWLNEHGPDWVLEIDPLDGETEYLGLVDGRFRAYNERGINFVALDYLDDIAERARKISYVSLEDSPFEPSDDDEDDDS
;
A
#
# COMPACT_ATOMS: atom_id res chain seq x y z
N MET A 1 33.70 7.89 0.44
CA MET A 1 32.53 7.55 -0.39
C MET A 1 31.41 7.31 0.61
N SER A 2 30.58 8.32 0.86
CA SER A 2 29.49 8.20 1.84
C SER A 2 28.36 7.42 1.18
N GLN A 3 28.11 6.23 1.69
CA GLN A 3 26.94 5.43 1.36
C GLN A 3 25.79 6.07 2.13
N THR A 4 24.99 6.88 1.44
CA THR A 4 23.80 7.49 2.02
C THR A 4 22.82 6.37 2.32
N GLU A 5 22.58 6.12 3.60
CA GLU A 5 21.50 5.27 4.08
C GLU A 5 20.18 5.87 3.56
N PRO A 6 19.29 5.10 2.91
CA PRO A 6 17.98 5.62 2.54
C PRO A 6 17.25 5.96 3.84
N SER A 7 16.92 7.24 4.03
CA SER A 7 16.04 7.68 5.12
C SER A 7 14.73 6.92 5.01
N GLY A 8 14.35 6.16 6.03
CA GLY A 8 13.26 5.18 6.03
C GLY A 8 11.82 5.70 5.85
N ASP A 9 11.64 6.91 5.30
CA ASP A 9 10.34 7.56 5.12
C ASP A 9 10.02 7.92 3.66
N GLU A 10 10.97 7.78 2.73
CA GLU A 10 10.77 8.19 1.34
C GLU A 10 11.10 7.03 0.38
N LEU A 11 10.07 6.38 -0.17
CA LEU A 11 10.22 5.40 -1.25
C LEU A 11 10.47 6.15 -2.56
N ASP A 12 11.74 6.39 -2.90
CA ASP A 12 12.17 6.96 -4.17
C ASP A 12 11.73 6.07 -5.35
N ARG A 13 10.93 6.65 -6.26
CA ARG A 13 10.34 5.98 -7.43
C ARG A 13 11.36 5.25 -8.32
N ASP A 14 12.59 5.75 -8.41
CA ASP A 14 13.68 5.14 -9.19
C ASP A 14 14.31 3.88 -8.54
N THR A 15 13.93 3.54 -7.30
CA THR A 15 14.50 2.42 -6.50
C THR A 15 13.47 1.39 -6.02
N ILE A 16 12.19 1.63 -6.30
CA ILE A 16 11.10 0.69 -6.00
C ILE A 16 11.21 -0.47 -6.99
N THR A 17 11.76 -1.60 -6.54
CA THR A 17 11.67 -2.90 -7.21
C THR A 17 10.82 -3.81 -6.33
N ASP A 18 10.22 -4.88 -6.87
CA ASP A 18 9.45 -5.87 -6.09
C ASP A 18 10.14 -6.30 -4.81
N ASN A 19 11.47 -6.47 -4.89
CA ASN A 19 12.27 -6.90 -3.76
C ASN A 19 12.45 -5.78 -2.72
N THR A 20 12.53 -4.52 -3.13
CA THR A 20 12.57 -3.36 -2.22
C THR A 20 11.26 -3.24 -1.45
N ILE A 21 10.13 -3.33 -2.14
CA ILE A 21 8.82 -3.29 -1.50
C ILE A 21 8.68 -4.50 -0.58
N ALA A 22 8.84 -5.73 -1.06
CA ALA A 22 8.72 -6.93 -0.22
C ALA A 22 9.64 -6.90 1.02
N THR A 23 10.86 -6.39 0.91
CA THR A 23 11.78 -6.23 2.05
C THR A 23 11.26 -5.16 3.02
N TRP A 24 10.86 -3.99 2.52
CA TRP A 24 10.33 -2.89 3.32
C TRP A 24 9.02 -3.27 4.02
N LEU A 25 8.13 -4.00 3.34
CA LEU A 25 6.90 -4.56 3.91
C LEU A 25 7.20 -5.55 5.04
N ASN A 26 8.26 -6.36 4.91
CA ASN A 26 8.69 -7.26 6.00
C ASN A 26 9.18 -6.48 7.24
N GLU A 27 9.73 -5.28 7.05
CA GLU A 27 10.21 -4.44 8.16
C GLU A 27 9.07 -3.68 8.87
N HIS A 28 8.03 -3.28 8.14
CA HIS A 28 6.89 -2.51 8.70
C HIS A 28 5.81 -3.36 9.40
N GLY A 29 5.82 -4.68 9.20
CA GLY A 29 4.94 -5.61 9.92
C GLY A 29 3.88 -6.30 9.05
N PRO A 30 2.98 -7.09 9.67
CA PRO A 30 1.99 -7.88 8.94
C PRO A 30 0.87 -7.06 8.30
N ASP A 31 0.64 -5.83 8.80
CA ASP A 31 -0.41 -4.94 8.31
C ASP A 31 0.19 -3.58 7.92
N TRP A 32 -0.02 -3.18 6.67
CA TRP A 32 0.52 -1.92 6.12
C TRP A 32 -0.37 -1.45 4.98
N VAL A 33 -0.35 -0.14 4.71
CA VAL A 33 -1.08 0.46 3.59
C VAL A 33 -0.20 1.47 2.86
N LEU A 34 -0.31 1.46 1.53
CA LEU A 34 0.32 2.35 0.59
C LEU A 34 -0.75 3.15 -0.13
N GLU A 35 -0.62 4.47 -0.11
CA GLU A 35 -1.32 5.39 -0.99
C GLU A 35 -0.52 5.53 -2.29
N ILE A 36 -1.17 5.30 -3.41
CA ILE A 36 -0.59 5.33 -4.74
C ILE A 36 -1.23 6.46 -5.53
N ASP A 37 -0.42 7.43 -5.93
CA ASP A 37 -0.79 8.46 -6.88
C ASP A 37 -0.35 8.01 -8.28
N PRO A 38 -1.26 7.55 -9.16
CA PRO A 38 -0.89 7.14 -10.52
C PRO A 38 -0.53 8.34 -11.40
N LEU A 39 0.19 8.08 -12.50
CA LEU A 39 0.49 9.09 -13.52
C LEU A 39 -0.78 9.67 -14.16
N ASP A 40 -1.83 8.86 -14.27
CA ASP A 40 -3.14 9.18 -14.83
C ASP A 40 -4.20 8.34 -14.10
N GLY A 41 -5.25 8.97 -13.58
CA GLY A 41 -6.33 8.31 -12.82
C GLY A 41 -6.54 8.87 -11.42
N GLU A 42 -7.40 8.18 -10.65
CA GLU A 42 -7.64 8.48 -9.23
C GLU A 42 -6.60 7.82 -8.32
N THR A 43 -6.37 8.40 -7.15
CA THR A 43 -5.50 7.81 -6.12
C THR A 43 -6.01 6.43 -5.71
N GLU A 44 -5.12 5.45 -5.71
CA GLU A 44 -5.40 4.07 -5.33
C GLU A 44 -4.74 3.79 -3.97
N TYR A 45 -5.29 2.84 -3.21
CA TYR A 45 -4.63 2.35 -2.00
C TYR A 45 -4.32 0.87 -2.15
N LEU A 46 -3.23 0.41 -1.57
CA LEU A 46 -2.88 -0.99 -1.52
C LEU A 46 -2.40 -1.32 -0.12
N GLY A 47 -2.98 -2.32 0.51
CA GLY A 47 -2.54 -2.78 1.82
C GLY A 47 -2.48 -4.29 1.93
N LEU A 48 -1.63 -4.76 2.82
CA LEU A 48 -1.75 -6.08 3.41
C LEU A 48 -2.54 -5.89 4.69
N VAL A 49 -3.72 -6.48 4.77
CA VAL A 49 -4.61 -6.38 5.94
C VAL A 49 -5.13 -7.76 6.26
N ASP A 50 -4.99 -8.21 7.50
CA ASP A 50 -5.38 -9.56 7.92
C ASP A 50 -4.65 -10.66 7.10
N GLY A 51 -3.40 -10.38 6.72
CA GLY A 51 -2.58 -11.28 5.88
C GLY A 51 -3.08 -11.43 4.43
N ARG A 52 -3.96 -10.56 3.95
CA ARG A 52 -4.43 -10.53 2.55
C ARG A 52 -4.16 -9.20 1.88
N PHE A 53 -3.67 -9.27 0.65
CA PHE A 53 -3.48 -8.10 -0.20
C PHE A 53 -4.84 -7.56 -0.69
N ARG A 54 -5.09 -6.30 -0.39
CA ARG A 54 -6.30 -5.56 -0.75
C ARG A 54 -5.88 -4.29 -1.49
N ALA A 55 -6.50 -4.02 -2.63
CA ALA A 55 -6.36 -2.77 -3.36
C ALA A 55 -7.69 -2.02 -3.35
N TYR A 56 -7.66 -0.72 -3.12
CA TYR A 56 -8.81 0.18 -3.24
C TYR A 56 -8.59 1.07 -4.45
N ASN A 57 -9.60 1.13 -5.31
CA ASN A 57 -9.64 2.02 -6.47
C ASN A 57 -11.07 2.53 -6.67
N GLU A 58 -11.33 3.17 -7.80
CA GLU A 58 -12.64 3.69 -8.23
C GLU A 58 -13.79 2.66 -8.11
N ARG A 59 -13.45 1.36 -8.17
CA ARG A 59 -14.40 0.23 -8.10
C ARG A 59 -14.57 -0.31 -6.68
N GLY A 60 -13.92 0.29 -5.69
CA GLY A 60 -13.90 -0.13 -4.29
C GLY A 60 -12.74 -1.08 -3.94
N ILE A 61 -12.88 -1.79 -2.82
CA ILE A 61 -11.88 -2.73 -2.30
C ILE A 61 -11.93 -4.04 -3.11
N ASN A 62 -10.78 -4.44 -3.66
CA ASN A 62 -10.57 -5.67 -4.41
C ASN A 62 -9.41 -6.48 -3.81
N PHE A 63 -9.50 -7.81 -3.87
CA PHE A 63 -8.38 -8.68 -3.50
C PHE A 63 -7.42 -8.80 -4.67
N VAL A 64 -6.14 -8.55 -4.41
CA VAL A 64 -5.10 -8.58 -5.44
C VAL A 64 -3.95 -9.51 -5.04
N ALA A 65 -3.11 -9.88 -5.99
CA ALA A 65 -1.90 -10.65 -5.72
C ALA A 65 -0.71 -9.70 -5.52
N LEU A 66 0.40 -10.23 -4.97
CA LEU A 66 1.65 -9.47 -4.81
C LEU A 66 2.14 -8.87 -6.14
N ASP A 67 1.96 -9.58 -7.25
CA ASP A 67 2.31 -9.15 -8.62
C ASP A 67 1.62 -7.84 -9.04
N TYR A 68 0.49 -7.49 -8.40
CA TYR A 68 -0.19 -6.23 -8.65
C TYR A 68 0.63 -5.01 -8.17
N LEU A 69 1.60 -5.20 -7.27
CA LEU A 69 2.54 -4.15 -6.88
C LEU A 69 3.42 -3.70 -8.04
N ASP A 70 3.83 -4.62 -8.93
CA ASP A 70 4.68 -4.30 -10.07
C ASP A 70 3.91 -3.41 -11.06
N ASP A 71 2.69 -3.82 -11.42
CA ASP A 71 1.79 -3.06 -12.29
C ASP A 71 1.49 -1.65 -11.71
N ILE A 72 1.27 -1.59 -10.39
CA ILE A 72 1.10 -0.33 -9.66
C ILE A 72 2.38 0.50 -9.70
N ALA A 73 3.56 -0.08 -9.42
CA ALA A 73 4.82 0.66 -9.36
C ALA A 73 5.21 1.24 -10.72
N GLU A 74 4.94 0.52 -11.82
CA GLU A 74 5.16 1.01 -13.19
C GLU A 74 4.31 2.25 -13.50
N ARG A 75 3.05 2.29 -13.06
CA ARG A 75 2.11 3.39 -13.33
C ARG A 75 2.05 4.46 -12.24
N ALA A 76 2.55 4.17 -11.04
CA ALA A 76 2.58 5.08 -9.91
C ALA A 76 3.54 6.24 -10.19
N ARG A 77 3.04 7.46 -10.06
CA ARG A 77 3.85 8.68 -10.02
C ARG A 77 4.52 8.84 -8.65
N LYS A 78 3.78 8.55 -7.58
CA LYS A 78 4.26 8.60 -6.20
C LYS A 78 3.57 7.50 -5.39
N ILE A 79 4.32 6.92 -4.46
CA ILE A 79 3.79 5.99 -3.47
C ILE A 79 4.14 6.55 -2.09
N SER A 80 3.14 6.70 -1.23
CA SER A 80 3.29 7.17 0.15
C SER A 80 2.80 6.08 1.09
N TYR A 81 3.46 5.90 2.23
CA TYR A 81 2.93 5.05 3.29
C TYR A 81 1.84 5.79 4.06
N VAL A 82 0.75 5.08 4.38
CA VAL A 82 -0.33 5.58 5.23
C VAL A 82 -0.67 4.54 6.29
N SER A 83 -1.10 5.01 7.46
CA SER A 83 -1.59 4.12 8.52
C SER A 83 -2.90 3.46 8.10
N LEU A 84 -3.20 2.27 8.63
CA LEU A 84 -4.47 1.59 8.39
C LEU A 84 -5.67 2.47 8.76
N GLU A 85 -5.55 3.26 9.83
CA GLU A 85 -6.56 4.22 10.32
C GLU A 85 -6.85 5.38 9.34
N ASP A 86 -5.87 5.73 8.51
CA ASP A 86 -6.02 6.78 7.50
C ASP A 86 -6.42 6.20 6.12
N SER A 87 -6.67 4.89 6.08
CA SER A 87 -6.88 4.15 4.85
C SER A 87 -8.33 3.69 4.67
N PRO A 88 -8.78 3.46 3.43
CA PRO A 88 -10.08 2.87 3.16
C PRO A 88 -10.18 1.39 3.58
N PHE A 89 -9.10 0.79 4.09
CA PHE A 89 -9.10 -0.57 4.61
C PHE A 89 -9.29 -0.65 6.12
N GLU A 90 -9.41 0.50 6.80
CA GLU A 90 -9.84 0.51 8.19
C GLU A 90 -11.11 -0.34 8.30
N PRO A 91 -11.14 -1.37 9.17
CA PRO A 91 -12.39 -2.01 9.50
C PRO A 91 -13.23 -0.90 10.12
N SER A 92 -14.19 -0.37 9.37
CA SER A 92 -15.21 0.47 9.95
C SER A 92 -15.76 -0.35 11.11
N ASP A 93 -15.71 0.19 12.32
CA ASP A 93 -16.29 -0.39 13.55
C ASP A 93 -17.84 -0.45 13.44
N ASP A 94 -18.37 -0.65 12.23
CA ASP A 94 -19.78 -0.76 11.84
C ASP A 94 -20.10 -2.22 11.47
N ASP A 95 -19.45 -3.16 12.14
CA ASP A 95 -20.06 -4.45 12.47
C ASP A 95 -20.41 -4.40 13.98
N GLU A 96 -21.09 -3.33 14.42
CA GLU A 96 -22.01 -3.46 15.55
C GLU A 96 -23.12 -4.40 15.08
N ASP A 97 -23.04 -5.64 15.55
CA ASP A 97 -24.04 -6.69 15.50
C ASP A 97 -25.46 -6.18 15.14
N ASP A 98 -25.92 -6.48 13.91
CA ASP A 98 -27.35 -6.58 13.58
C ASP A 98 -27.90 -7.84 14.27
N ASP A 99 -27.97 -7.81 15.61
CA ASP A 99 -28.77 -8.72 16.42
C ASP A 99 -29.61 -7.88 17.40
N SER A 100 -30.75 -7.35 16.93
CA SER A 100 -31.89 -6.92 17.75
C SER A 100 -33.20 -6.80 16.97
#